data_AF-A0A2J6SQ20-F1
#
_entry.id   AF-A0A2J6SQ20-F1
#
_cell.length_a   1.000
_cell.length_b   1.000
_cell.length_c   1.000
_cell.angle_alpha   90.00
_cell.angle_beta   90.00
_cell.angle_gamma   90.00
#
_symmetry.space_group_name_H-M   'P 1'
#
loop_
_entity.id
_entity.type
_entity.pdbx_description
1 polymer ?
#
loop_
_entity_poly.entity_id
_entity_poly.type
_entity_poly.pdbx_seq_one_letter_code
_entity_poly.pdbx_strand_id
1 'polypeptide(L)'
;MNPPDEAAKETPQRQEQSLVRTLVSEAHPTRTHKDYQIGVICALATEKAAMVAILDKTHPKSKKENGDDNEYILGRIGVYNIVIACLPAGLIGNGPATIIANNI
;
A
#
# COMPACT_ATOMS: atom_id res chain seq x y z
N MET A 1 -17.75 45.94 36.93
CA MET A 1 -16.44 45.32 37.21
C MET A 1 -16.58 43.82 36.98
N ASN A 2 -16.21 43.33 35.80
CA ASN A 2 -15.94 41.92 35.50
C ASN A 2 -14.59 41.90 34.78
N PRO A 3 -13.64 41.02 35.12
CA PRO A 3 -12.40 40.88 34.37
C PRO A 3 -12.63 40.15 33.03
N PRO A 4 -11.76 40.38 32.02
CA PRO A 4 -11.80 39.69 30.74
C PRO A 4 -10.96 38.40 30.78
N ASP A 5 -11.25 37.52 29.81
CA ASP A 5 -10.32 36.55 29.23
C ASP A 5 -10.05 35.25 30.01
N GLU A 6 -10.81 34.19 29.71
CA GLU A 6 -10.34 32.82 29.90
C GLU A 6 -10.14 32.18 28.53
N ALA A 7 -8.96 32.48 27.98
CA ALA A 7 -8.40 31.92 26.78
C ALA A 7 -8.35 30.37 26.83
N ALA A 8 -8.63 29.79 25.67
CA ALA A 8 -8.49 28.40 25.30
C ALA A 8 -7.31 27.68 25.99
N LYS A 9 -7.62 26.65 26.79
CA LYS A 9 -6.66 25.56 27.05
C LYS A 9 -6.88 24.46 26.03
N GLU A 10 -6.26 24.63 24.85
CA GLU A 10 -6.03 23.52 23.94
C GLU A 10 -5.07 22.52 24.61
N THR A 11 -5.52 21.28 24.75
CA THR A 11 -4.81 20.22 25.48
C THR A 11 -3.53 19.78 24.72
N PRO A 12 -2.36 19.65 25.38
CA PRO A 12 -1.06 19.32 24.75
C PRO A 12 -1.01 18.02 23.92
N GLN A 13 -1.99 17.13 24.10
CA GLN A 13 -2.04 15.80 23.50
C GLN A 13 -2.22 15.82 21.98
N ARG A 14 -2.89 16.84 21.42
CA ARG A 14 -3.14 16.92 19.96
C ARG A 14 -1.86 17.23 19.18
N GLN A 15 -0.98 18.03 19.76
CA GLN A 15 0.31 18.39 19.17
C GLN A 15 1.28 17.20 19.21
N GLU A 16 1.32 16.50 20.34
CA GLU A 16 2.18 15.32 20.53
C GLU A 16 1.78 14.19 19.57
N GLN A 17 0.49 13.89 19.42
CA GLN A 17 0.00 12.91 18.44
C GLN A 17 0.31 13.30 16.99
N SER A 18 0.32 14.59 16.66
CA SER A 18 0.70 15.10 15.34
C SER A 18 2.19 14.92 15.07
N LEU A 19 3.04 15.19 16.08
CA LEU A 19 4.48 15.00 16.00
C LEU A 19 4.84 13.50 15.90
N VAL A 20 4.16 12.64 16.66
CA VAL A 20 4.39 11.18 16.59
C VAL A 20 4.00 10.64 15.21
N ARG A 21 2.90 11.11 14.61
CA ARG A 21 2.53 10.76 13.22
C ARG A 21 3.56 11.24 12.20
N THR A 22 4.10 12.44 12.40
CA THR A 22 5.11 13.03 11.52
C THR A 22 6.44 12.29 11.62
N LEU A 23 6.90 11.99 12.83
CA LEU A 23 8.15 11.24 13.07
C LEU A 23 8.04 9.79 12.57
N VAL A 24 6.87 9.16 12.69
CA VAL A 24 6.64 7.81 12.13
C VAL A 24 6.56 7.83 10.59
N SER A 25 6.25 8.98 9.98
CA SER A 25 6.22 9.15 8.53
C SER A 25 7.61 9.25 7.89
N GLU A 26 8.67 9.55 8.64
CA GLU A 26 10.01 9.80 8.08
C GLU A 26 10.79 8.53 7.67
N ALA A 27 10.24 7.33 7.85
CA ALA A 27 10.94 6.08 7.49
C ALA A 27 10.45 5.40 6.20
N HIS A 28 9.47 5.97 5.48
CA HIS A 28 8.92 5.36 4.27
C HIS A 28 8.89 6.34 3.09
N PRO A 29 9.82 6.22 2.11
CA PRO A 29 9.71 7.01 0.89
C PRO A 29 8.35 6.74 0.25
N THR A 30 7.65 7.83 -0.10
CA THR A 30 6.41 7.79 -0.86
C THR A 30 6.71 7.17 -2.22
N ARG A 31 6.24 5.93 -2.42
CA ARG A 31 6.39 5.21 -3.69
C ARG A 31 5.19 5.48 -4.58
N THR A 32 5.48 5.72 -5.84
CA THR A 32 4.54 5.85 -6.95
C THR A 32 4.48 4.54 -7.74
N HIS A 33 3.51 4.41 -8.66
CA HIS A 33 3.42 3.25 -9.55
C HIS A 33 4.69 3.05 -10.38
N LYS A 34 5.39 4.13 -10.75
CA LYS A 34 6.64 4.09 -11.53
C LYS A 34 7.81 3.44 -10.81
N ASP A 35 7.73 3.26 -9.50
CA ASP A 35 8.79 2.65 -8.71
C ASP A 35 8.79 1.12 -8.80
N TYR A 36 7.72 0.52 -9.35
CA TYR A 36 7.56 -0.92 -9.48
C TYR A 36 7.79 -1.34 -10.93
N GLN A 37 8.79 -2.20 -11.14
CA GLN A 37 9.25 -2.59 -12.47
C GLN A 37 8.90 -4.04 -12.82
N ILE A 38 8.49 -4.82 -11.82
CA ILE A 38 8.20 -6.24 -11.97
C ILE A 38 6.78 -6.49 -11.47
N GLY A 39 5.90 -6.92 -12.37
CA GLY A 39 4.58 -7.42 -12.06
C GLY A 39 4.57 -8.95 -12.01
N VAL A 40 4.01 -9.52 -10.96
CA VAL A 40 3.82 -10.97 -10.79
C VAL A 40 2.33 -11.26 -10.71
N ILE A 41 1.83 -12.08 -11.62
CA ILE A 41 0.43 -12.51 -11.66
C ILE A 41 0.36 -13.97 -11.25
N CYS A 42 -0.32 -14.24 -10.14
CA CYS A 42 -0.56 -15.60 -9.62
C CYS A 42 -1.94 -16.10 -10.06
N ALA A 43 -2.02 -17.33 -10.54
CA ALA A 43 -3.31 -17.96 -10.85
C ALA A 43 -3.97 -18.53 -9.59
N LEU A 44 -3.17 -18.96 -8.62
CA LEU A 44 -3.63 -19.61 -7.40
C LEU A 44 -3.27 -18.81 -6.14
N ALA A 45 -4.13 -18.92 -5.13
CA ALA A 45 -3.89 -18.31 -3.83
C ALA A 45 -2.62 -18.85 -3.14
N THR A 46 -2.27 -20.11 -3.40
CA THR A 46 -1.03 -20.74 -2.89
C THR A 46 0.22 -20.11 -3.51
N GLU A 47 0.18 -19.77 -4.79
CA GLU A 47 1.26 -19.04 -5.47
C GLU A 47 1.40 -17.63 -4.90
N LYS A 48 0.27 -16.91 -4.73
CA LYS A 48 0.26 -15.60 -4.06
C LYS A 48 0.86 -15.68 -2.67
N ALA A 49 0.49 -16.68 -1.87
CA ALA A 49 1.02 -16.86 -0.52
C ALA A 49 2.53 -17.11 -0.52
N ALA A 50 3.03 -17.95 -1.44
CA ALA A 50 4.46 -18.18 -1.61
C ALA A 50 5.19 -16.88 -2.01
N MET A 51 4.65 -16.13 -2.97
CA MET A 51 5.22 -14.85 -3.40
C MET A 51 5.27 -13.80 -2.28
N VAL A 52 4.26 -13.76 -1.42
CA VAL A 52 4.24 -12.87 -0.25
C VAL A 52 5.27 -13.32 0.79
N ALA A 53 5.43 -14.64 1.00
CA ALA A 53 6.37 -15.18 1.97
C ALA A 53 7.84 -14.90 1.65
N ILE A 54 8.17 -14.69 0.36
CA ILE A 54 9.55 -14.39 -0.08
C ILE A 54 9.87 -12.88 -0.13
N LEU A 55 8.94 -12.00 0.23
CA LEU A 55 9.19 -10.56 0.26
C LEU A 55 10.15 -10.20 1.40
N ASP A 56 11.20 -9.43 1.11
CA ASP A 56 12.05 -8.82 2.14
C ASP A 56 11.30 -7.71 2.89
N LYS A 57 10.42 -7.00 2.17
CA LYS A 57 9.60 -5.92 2.73
C LYS A 57 8.27 -5.82 1.99
N THR A 58 7.18 -5.67 2.74
CA THR A 58 5.89 -5.24 2.21
C THR A 58 5.79 -3.72 2.23
N HIS A 59 5.25 -3.13 1.17
CA HIS A 59 4.99 -1.70 1.06
C HIS A 59 3.51 -1.40 1.34
N PRO A 60 3.17 -0.19 1.82
CA PRO A 60 1.79 0.26 1.93
C PRO A 60 1.07 0.19 0.57
N LYS A 61 -0.24 -0.06 0.60
CA LYS A 61 -1.07 -0.07 -0.61
C LYS A 61 -0.98 1.30 -1.32
N SER A 62 -0.75 1.30 -2.62
CA SER A 62 -0.88 2.50 -3.46
C SER A 62 -2.34 2.77 -3.78
N LYS A 63 -2.64 4.00 -4.22
CA LYS A 63 -3.95 4.31 -4.79
C LYS A 63 -4.11 3.56 -6.10
N LYS A 64 -5.20 2.82 -6.26
CA LYS A 64 -5.57 2.19 -7.52
C LYS A 64 -6.18 3.23 -8.46
N GLU A 65 -5.99 3.03 -9.76
CA GLU A 65 -6.66 3.84 -10.77
C GLU A 65 -8.17 3.56 -10.76
N ASN A 66 -8.97 4.51 -11.23
CA ASN A 66 -10.42 4.35 -11.29
C ASN A 66 -10.80 3.22 -12.25
N GLY A 67 -11.58 2.25 -11.77
CA GLY A 67 -11.98 1.07 -12.56
C GLY A 67 -11.01 -0.12 -12.45
N ASP A 68 -9.97 -0.01 -11.63
CA ASP A 68 -9.09 -1.13 -11.33
C ASP A 68 -9.56 -1.91 -10.08
N ASP A 69 -10.25 -3.01 -10.35
CA ASP A 69 -10.77 -3.92 -9.34
C ASP A 69 -9.73 -4.92 -8.82
N ASN A 70 -8.50 -4.88 -9.34
CA ASN A 70 -7.46 -5.83 -8.94
C ASN A 70 -7.03 -5.61 -7.48
N GLU A 71 -6.57 -6.68 -6.85
CA GLU A 71 -5.91 -6.63 -5.55
C GLU A 71 -4.40 -6.78 -5.71
N TYR A 72 -3.66 -5.75 -5.29
CA TYR A 72 -2.21 -5.76 -5.31
C TYR A 72 -1.61 -5.91 -3.91
N ILE A 73 -0.50 -6.63 -3.86
CA ILE A 73 0.47 -6.57 -2.77
C ILE A 73 1.73 -5.98 -3.34
N LEU A 74 2.19 -4.90 -2.71
CA LEU A 74 3.40 -4.20 -3.08
C LEU A 74 4.53 -4.61 -2.16
N GLY A 75 5.72 -4.84 -2.70
CA GLY A 75 6.85 -5.23 -1.88
C GLY A 75 8.19 -5.09 -2.57
N ARG A 76 9.20 -5.67 -1.93
CA ARG A 76 10.58 -5.68 -2.40
C ARG A 76 11.20 -7.07 -2.24
N ILE A 77 11.96 -7.48 -3.24
CA ILE A 77 12.86 -8.63 -3.21
C ILE A 77 14.23 -8.16 -3.70
N GLY A 78 15.26 -8.30 -2.88
CA GLY A 78 16.61 -7.79 -3.16
C GLY A 78 16.61 -6.29 -3.38
N VAL A 79 16.88 -5.85 -4.61
CA VAL A 79 16.85 -4.43 -5.02
C VAL A 79 15.63 -4.05 -5.83
N TYR A 80 14.75 -5.01 -6.13
CA TYR A 80 13.61 -4.82 -7.01
C TYR A 80 12.35 -4.58 -6.21
N ASN A 81 11.61 -3.53 -6.57
CA ASN A 81 10.24 -3.34 -6.11
C ASN A 81 9.30 -4.11 -7.05
N ILE A 82 8.43 -4.92 -6.46
CA ILE A 82 7.52 -5.79 -7.20
C ILE A 82 6.06 -5.55 -6.82
N VAL A 83 5.17 -5.77 -7.77
CA VAL A 83 3.72 -5.80 -7.60
C VAL A 83 3.26 -7.23 -7.76
N ILE A 84 2.53 -7.76 -6.80
CA ILE A 84 1.93 -9.10 -6.86
C ILE A 84 0.42 -8.93 -6.97
N ALA A 85 -0.16 -9.50 -8.02
CA ALA A 85 -1.60 -9.64 -8.20
C ALA A 85 -1.98 -11.13 -8.26
N CYS A 86 -3.25 -11.43 -8.01
CA CYS A 86 -3.77 -12.78 -8.14
C CYS A 86 -5.10 -12.75 -8.88
N LEU A 87 -5.33 -13.78 -9.70
CA LEU A 87 -6.61 -13.97 -10.37
C LEU A 87 -7.75 -14.10 -9.33
N PRO A 88 -8.97 -13.68 -9.68
CA PRO A 88 -10.14 -13.90 -8.83
C PRO A 88 -10.33 -15.40 -8.54
N ALA A 89 -10.83 -15.71 -7.34
CA ALA A 89 -11.01 -17.08 -6.91
C ALA A 89 -11.87 -17.88 -7.91
N GLY A 90 -11.40 -19.08 -8.26
CA GLY A 90 -12.08 -19.96 -9.21
C GLY A 90 -11.82 -19.64 -10.69
N LEU A 91 -11.05 -18.60 -11.01
CA LEU A 91 -10.65 -18.28 -12.37
C LEU A 91 -9.18 -18.66 -12.63
N ILE A 92 -8.93 -19.37 -13.73
CA ILE A 92 -7.60 -19.74 -14.22
C ILE A 92 -7.57 -19.52 -15.73
N GLY A 93 -6.39 -19.22 -16.29
CA GLY A 93 -6.15 -19.14 -17.72
C GLY A 93 -5.93 -17.72 -18.24
N ASN A 94 -5.75 -17.61 -19.55
CA ASN A 94 -5.23 -16.40 -20.20
C ASN A 94 -6.19 -15.21 -20.11
N GLY A 95 -7.50 -15.42 -20.24
CA GLY A 95 -8.49 -14.32 -20.22
C GLY A 95 -8.45 -13.54 -18.89
N PRO A 96 -8.67 -14.19 -17.74
CA PRO A 96 -8.51 -13.55 -16.43
C PRO A 96 -7.13 -12.94 -16.23
N ALA A 97 -6.04 -13.61 -16.66
CA ALA A 97 -4.69 -13.07 -16.54
C ALA A 97 -4.49 -11.78 -17.36
N THR A 98 -5.06 -11.67 -18.56
CA THR A 98 -5.02 -10.46 -19.39
C THR A 98 -5.74 -9.30 -18.73
N ILE A 99 -6.88 -9.55 -18.08
CA ILE A 99 -7.62 -8.50 -17.35
C ILE A 99 -6.75 -7.92 -16.23
N ILE A 100 -6.09 -8.79 -15.45
CA ILE A 100 -5.17 -8.34 -14.41
C ILE A 100 -3.99 -7.56 -15.01
N ALA A 101 -3.39 -8.08 -16.08
CA ALA A 101 -2.20 -7.51 -16.71
C ALA A 101 -2.43 -6.12 -17.33
N ASN A 102 -3.65 -5.78 -17.71
CA ASN A 102 -3.94 -4.46 -18.27
C ASN A 102 -3.78 -3.30 -17.26
N ASN A 103 -3.77 -3.59 -15.95
CA ASN A 103 -3.74 -2.57 -14.90
C ASN A 103 -2.51 -2.68 -13.97
N ILE A 104 -1.54 -3.56 -14.29
CA ILE A 104 -0.38 -3.85 -13.41
C ILE A 104 0.80 -2.89 -13.59
#